data_AF-A0A661MTH5-F1
#
_entry.id   AF-A0A661MTH5-F1
#
_cell.length_a   1.000
_cell.length_b   1.000
_cell.length_c   1.000
_cell.angle_alpha   90.00
_cell.angle_beta   90.00
_cell.angle_gamma   90.00
#
_symmetry.space_group_name_H-M   'P 1'
#
loop_
_entity.id
_entity.type
_entity.pdbx_description
1 polymer ?
#
loop_
_entity_poly.entity_id
_entity_poly.type
_entity_poly.pdbx_seq_one_letter_code
_entity_poly.pdbx_strand_id
1 'polypeptide(L)'
;PEKDAAVSFYERALWTRIEGGELDAPLLEGLGKAATWRKDTRRAAAVRAVQSALGLASSGDGGDVANLSDVSVATVWDRDADPVLQQVVLRAGPDLSNERLRTKKAAPSDPIYGELERISQRFGARVGSIGLSDELETLIARTGRDGEIDWAVPRVAQGGLDGAGRFVAGRLAWAAPRGAAALLDETPQRVAGTLAAVLRIARCEIGLGEPALPAIHVKLRRATRKAVQEAVGDVQLAPTSLLAFARSLQQSADRAGLLASGDIAAAITTLLNGRVTLGTLRTSARGIDLLRFWLEAESPLWGANG
;
A
#
# COMPACT_ATOMS: atom_id res chain seq x y z
N PRO A 1 -1.63 -27.05 23.22
CA PRO A 1 -2.57 -26.15 23.91
C PRO A 1 -1.88 -25.18 24.87
N GLU A 2 -1.24 -25.64 25.95
CA GLU A 2 -0.56 -24.75 26.91
C GLU A 2 0.68 -24.06 26.32
N LYS A 3 1.48 -24.80 25.55
CA LYS A 3 2.64 -24.25 24.82
C LYS A 3 2.21 -23.18 23.80
N ASP A 4 1.12 -23.41 23.07
CA ASP A 4 0.62 -22.48 22.06
C ASP A 4 0.07 -21.20 22.71
N ALA A 5 -0.63 -21.34 23.84
CA ALA A 5 -1.10 -20.21 24.63
C ALA A 5 0.08 -19.38 25.18
N ALA A 6 1.14 -20.03 25.64
CA ALA A 6 2.34 -19.35 26.12
C ALA A 6 3.07 -18.59 24.99
N VAL A 7 3.20 -19.18 23.80
CA VAL A 7 3.80 -18.50 22.65
C VAL A 7 2.94 -17.32 22.18
N SER A 8 1.61 -17.48 22.13
CA SER A 8 0.69 -16.37 21.81
C SER A 8 0.78 -15.23 22.82
N PHE A 9 0.89 -15.54 24.12
CA PHE A 9 1.08 -14.53 25.16
C PHE A 9 2.41 -13.79 24.99
N TYR A 10 3.49 -14.53 24.73
CA TYR A 10 4.82 -13.97 24.47
C TYR A 10 4.81 -13.04 23.25
N GLU A 11 4.24 -13.46 22.12
CA GLU A 11 4.16 -12.63 20.90
C GLU A 11 3.33 -11.37 21.12
N ARG A 12 2.21 -11.47 21.83
CA ARG A 12 1.39 -10.30 22.17
C ARG A 12 2.21 -9.29 22.98
N ALA A 13 2.99 -9.74 23.96
CA ALA A 13 3.86 -8.87 24.75
C ALA A 13 4.93 -8.18 23.89
N LEU A 14 5.51 -8.88 22.90
CA LEU A 14 6.45 -8.27 21.95
C LEU A 14 5.77 -7.18 21.12
N TRP A 15 4.58 -7.46 20.57
CA TRP A 15 3.84 -6.49 19.76
C TRP A 15 3.40 -5.26 20.56
N THR A 16 2.96 -5.43 21.81
CA THR A 16 2.64 -4.31 22.70
C THR A 16 3.84 -3.38 22.91
N ARG A 17 5.05 -3.91 23.00
CA ARG A 17 6.27 -3.08 23.10
C ARG A 17 6.61 -2.38 21.78
N ILE A 18 6.47 -3.07 20.65
CA ILE A 18 6.64 -2.48 19.31
C ILE A 18 5.64 -1.33 19.11
N GLU A 19 4.38 -1.51 19.54
CA GLU A 19 3.32 -0.50 19.59
C GLU A 19 3.65 0.71 20.45
N GLY A 20 4.28 0.46 21.60
CA GLY A 20 4.81 1.50 22.48
C GLY A 20 6.00 2.26 21.92
N GLY A 21 6.48 1.90 20.71
CA GLY A 21 7.60 2.56 20.05
C GLY A 21 8.97 2.01 20.48
N GLU A 22 9.04 0.77 20.96
CA GLU A 22 10.30 0.15 21.43
C GLU A 22 11.00 -0.74 20.38
N LEU A 23 10.55 -0.76 19.11
CA LEU A 23 11.11 -1.65 18.08
C LEU A 23 12.65 -1.65 18.07
N ASP A 24 13.24 -2.81 18.36
CA ASP A 24 14.67 -3.06 18.44
C ASP A 24 15.04 -4.46 17.89
N ALA A 25 16.34 -4.76 17.83
CA ALA A 25 16.82 -6.05 17.33
C ALA A 25 16.38 -7.25 18.20
N PRO A 26 16.44 -7.21 19.55
CA PRO A 26 15.93 -8.27 20.40
C PRO A 26 14.44 -8.60 20.21
N LEU A 27 13.59 -7.59 19.97
CA LEU A 27 12.15 -7.81 19.71
C LEU A 27 11.95 -8.58 18.40
N LEU A 28 12.69 -8.24 17.34
CA LEU A 28 12.66 -8.99 16.07
C LEU A 28 13.18 -10.42 16.24
N GLU A 29 14.27 -10.61 16.99
CA GLU A 29 14.79 -11.95 17.31
C GLU A 29 13.75 -12.77 18.09
N GLY A 30 13.04 -12.13 19.02
CA GLY A 30 11.92 -12.72 19.77
C GLY A 30 10.80 -13.21 18.85
N LEU A 31 10.39 -12.41 17.87
CA LEU A 31 9.39 -12.82 16.87
C LEU A 31 9.89 -14.02 16.03
N GLY A 32 11.18 -14.04 15.67
CA GLY A 32 11.81 -15.18 14.97
C GLY A 32 11.83 -16.46 15.80
N LYS A 33 12.13 -16.36 17.10
CA LYS A 33 12.04 -17.49 18.05
C LYS A 33 10.61 -17.99 18.19
N ALA A 34 9.64 -17.09 18.29
CA ALA A 34 8.23 -17.45 18.38
C ALA A 34 7.75 -18.20 17.12
N ALA A 35 8.10 -17.73 15.93
CA ALA A 35 7.84 -18.42 14.67
C ALA A 35 8.46 -19.83 14.65
N THR A 36 9.72 -19.95 15.10
CA THR A 36 10.41 -21.24 15.20
C THR A 36 9.74 -22.19 16.20
N TRP A 37 9.29 -21.70 17.35
CA TRP A 37 8.56 -22.51 18.34
C TRP A 37 7.23 -23.04 17.82
N ARG A 38 6.57 -22.28 16.92
CA ARG A 38 5.38 -22.71 16.19
C ARG A 38 5.67 -23.59 14.97
N LYS A 39 6.95 -23.85 14.66
CA LYS A 39 7.42 -24.55 13.45
C LYS A 39 7.01 -23.84 12.14
N ASP A 40 6.80 -22.54 12.21
CA ASP A 40 6.44 -21.70 11.06
C ASP A 40 7.71 -21.23 10.34
N THR A 41 8.22 -22.08 9.44
CA THR A 41 9.49 -21.84 8.74
C THR A 41 9.43 -20.66 7.77
N ARG A 42 8.26 -20.41 7.17
CA ARG A 42 8.02 -19.28 6.26
C ARG A 42 8.08 -17.97 7.04
N ARG A 43 7.39 -17.88 8.19
CA ARG A 43 7.44 -16.69 9.03
C ARG A 43 8.81 -16.49 9.69
N ALA A 44 9.52 -17.56 10.06
CA ALA A 44 10.89 -17.44 10.55
C ALA A 44 11.84 -16.89 9.47
N ALA A 45 11.67 -17.28 8.20
CA ALA A 45 12.39 -16.69 7.08
C ALA A 45 11.99 -15.23 6.83
N ALA A 46 10.70 -14.91 6.98
CA ALA A 46 10.16 -13.57 6.88
C ALA A 46 10.82 -12.61 7.90
N VAL A 47 11.02 -13.06 9.14
CA VAL A 47 11.76 -12.31 10.18
C VAL A 47 13.21 -12.08 9.77
N ARG A 48 13.91 -13.11 9.27
CA ARG A 48 15.30 -12.97 8.81
C ARG A 48 15.41 -11.97 7.67
N ALA A 49 14.48 -11.99 6.70
CA ALA A 49 14.46 -11.01 5.61
C ALA A 49 14.34 -9.57 6.13
N VAL A 50 13.52 -9.33 7.16
CA VAL A 50 13.42 -8.02 7.82
C VAL A 50 14.73 -7.65 8.54
N GLN A 51 15.35 -8.59 9.26
CA GLN A 51 16.63 -8.36 9.93
C GLN A 51 17.75 -8.03 8.92
N SER A 52 17.82 -8.76 7.80
CA SER A 52 18.76 -8.49 6.70
C SER A 52 18.50 -7.11 6.09
N ALA A 53 17.24 -6.75 5.82
CA ALA A 53 16.87 -5.44 5.29
C ALA A 53 17.32 -4.29 6.20
N LEU A 54 17.32 -4.52 7.52
CA LEU A 54 17.75 -3.56 8.54
C LEU A 54 19.26 -3.60 8.84
N GLY A 55 20.03 -4.45 8.15
CA GLY A 55 21.46 -4.62 8.40
C GLY A 55 21.79 -5.28 9.75
N LEU A 56 20.84 -6.01 10.34
CA LEU A 56 20.98 -6.69 11.63
C LEU A 56 21.49 -8.14 11.49
N ALA A 57 21.40 -8.71 10.30
CA ALA A 57 21.87 -10.06 9.97
C ALA A 57 23.01 -10.01 8.93
N SER A 58 23.90 -10.99 8.95
CA SER A 58 25.04 -11.08 8.03
C SER A 58 24.59 -11.29 6.58
N SER A 59 25.31 -10.66 5.64
CA SER A 59 24.99 -10.48 4.22
C SER A 59 24.85 -11.75 3.34
N GLY A 60 24.90 -12.94 3.92
CA GLY A 60 24.72 -14.22 3.20
C GLY A 60 23.26 -14.68 3.09
N ASP A 61 22.38 -14.18 3.96
CA ASP A 61 20.94 -14.51 3.99
C ASP A 61 20.14 -13.39 3.32
N GLY A 62 20.43 -13.12 2.05
CA GLY A 62 19.58 -12.27 1.22
C GLY A 62 18.13 -12.78 1.34
N GLY A 63 17.21 -11.91 1.77
CA GLY A 63 15.82 -12.30 1.95
C GLY A 63 15.24 -12.71 0.60
N ASP A 64 15.02 -14.02 0.42
CA ASP A 64 14.40 -14.54 -0.79
C ASP A 64 13.02 -13.89 -0.99
N VAL A 65 12.71 -13.59 -2.25
CA VAL A 65 11.37 -13.13 -2.64
C VAL A 65 10.35 -14.22 -2.26
N ALA A 66 9.42 -13.87 -1.37
CA ALA A 66 8.35 -14.77 -1.00
C ALA A 66 7.36 -14.92 -2.15
N ASN A 67 7.07 -16.15 -2.55
CA ASN A 67 5.96 -16.38 -3.47
C ASN A 67 4.63 -16.22 -2.72
N LEU A 68 3.94 -15.12 -3.00
CA LEU A 68 2.65 -14.79 -2.39
C LEU A 68 1.49 -14.91 -3.39
N SER A 69 1.65 -15.57 -4.53
CA SER A 69 0.62 -15.69 -5.58
C SER A 69 -0.72 -16.21 -5.04
N ASP A 70 -0.66 -17.10 -4.05
CA ASP A 70 -1.82 -17.83 -3.53
C ASP A 70 -2.54 -17.05 -2.41
N VAL A 71 -1.96 -15.94 -1.94
CA VAL A 71 -2.58 -15.08 -0.93
C VAL A 71 -3.71 -14.29 -1.57
N SER A 72 -4.92 -14.45 -1.03
CA SER A 72 -6.09 -13.70 -1.46
C SER A 72 -5.87 -12.19 -1.37
N VAL A 73 -6.18 -11.48 -2.44
CA VAL A 73 -6.11 -10.01 -2.50
C VAL A 73 -7.15 -9.34 -1.60
N ALA A 74 -8.21 -10.06 -1.20
CA ALA A 74 -9.17 -9.52 -0.22
C ALA A 74 -8.53 -9.21 1.14
N THR A 75 -7.34 -9.76 1.42
CA THR A 75 -6.62 -9.61 2.69
C THR A 75 -5.92 -8.26 2.82
N VAL A 76 -5.66 -7.58 1.70
CA VAL A 76 -5.08 -6.23 1.71
C VAL A 76 -6.13 -5.17 2.00
N TRP A 77 -7.41 -5.49 1.79
CA TRP A 77 -8.51 -4.54 1.92
C TRP A 77 -8.92 -4.39 3.37
N ASP A 78 -8.94 -3.14 3.85
CA ASP A 78 -9.56 -2.82 5.12
C ASP A 78 -11.09 -2.99 5.02
N ARG A 79 -11.62 -3.97 5.76
CA ARG A 79 -13.05 -4.29 5.78
C ARG A 79 -13.89 -3.20 6.43
N ASP A 80 -13.27 -2.37 7.27
CA ASP A 80 -13.94 -1.29 7.99
C ASP A 80 -13.82 0.06 7.24
N ALA A 81 -13.26 0.04 6.02
CA ALA A 81 -13.16 1.24 5.20
C ALA A 81 -14.54 1.81 4.86
N ASP A 82 -14.73 3.10 5.12
CA ASP A 82 -16.00 3.81 4.92
C ASP A 82 -16.45 3.73 3.45
N PRO A 83 -17.61 3.11 3.17
CA PRO A 83 -18.08 2.90 1.80
C PRO A 83 -18.42 4.21 1.07
N VAL A 84 -18.80 5.27 1.79
CA VAL A 84 -19.06 6.59 1.21
C VAL A 84 -17.75 7.20 0.74
N LEU A 85 -16.70 7.16 1.57
CA LEU A 85 -15.38 7.69 1.20
C LEU A 85 -14.75 6.92 0.04
N GLN A 86 -14.99 5.62 -0.07
CA GLN A 86 -14.59 4.83 -1.25
C GLN A 86 -15.24 5.37 -2.52
N GLN A 87 -16.54 5.68 -2.48
CA GLN A 87 -17.22 6.29 -3.64
C GLN A 87 -16.69 7.68 -3.95
N VAL A 88 -16.40 8.51 -2.94
CA VAL A 88 -15.79 9.83 -3.15
C VAL A 88 -14.48 9.71 -3.92
N VAL A 89 -13.58 8.82 -3.50
CA VAL A 89 -12.30 8.59 -4.18
C VAL A 89 -12.50 8.03 -5.58
N LEU A 90 -13.38 7.04 -5.73
CA LEU A 90 -13.66 6.43 -7.03
C LEU A 90 -14.14 7.47 -8.06
N ARG A 91 -14.99 8.42 -7.65
CA ARG A 91 -15.55 9.44 -8.55
C ARG A 91 -14.60 10.60 -8.78
N ALA A 92 -13.92 11.10 -7.74
CA ALA A 92 -13.07 12.29 -7.84
C ALA A 92 -11.65 11.98 -8.33
N GLY A 93 -11.13 10.81 -7.98
CA GLY A 93 -9.76 10.37 -8.19
C GLY A 93 -9.19 10.62 -9.59
N PRO A 94 -9.89 10.22 -10.67
CA PRO A 94 -9.41 10.44 -12.04
C PRO A 94 -9.16 11.92 -12.39
N ASP A 95 -9.94 12.84 -11.82
CA ASP A 95 -9.79 14.29 -12.03
C ASP A 95 -8.64 14.90 -11.19
N LEU A 96 -8.11 14.16 -10.19
CA LEU A 96 -6.97 14.61 -9.37
C LEU A 96 -5.63 14.40 -10.09
N SER A 97 -5.57 13.49 -11.06
CA SER A 97 -4.38 13.27 -11.88
C SER A 97 -4.27 14.36 -12.96
N ASN A 98 -3.32 15.28 -12.82
CA ASN A 98 -3.14 16.41 -13.75
C ASN A 98 -1.96 16.25 -14.71
N GLU A 99 -1.21 15.15 -14.63
CA GLU A 99 0.02 15.01 -15.39
C GLU A 99 -0.27 14.65 -16.85
N ARG A 100 0.21 15.47 -17.79
CA ARG A 100 0.25 15.09 -19.20
C ARG A 100 1.66 14.64 -19.51
N LEU A 101 1.85 13.31 -19.58
CA LEU A 101 3.15 12.71 -19.84
C LEU A 101 3.27 12.36 -21.32
N ARG A 102 4.42 12.65 -21.89
CA ARG A 102 4.77 12.15 -23.22
C ARG A 102 5.23 10.72 -23.07
N THR A 103 4.47 9.79 -23.64
CA THR A 103 4.80 8.36 -23.58
C THR A 103 4.87 7.77 -24.98
N LYS A 104 5.77 6.81 -25.17
CA LYS A 104 5.84 5.94 -26.34
C LYS A 104 5.25 4.59 -25.97
N LYS A 105 4.29 4.08 -26.75
CA LYS A 105 3.65 2.79 -26.49
C LYS A 105 4.71 1.67 -26.37
N ALA A 106 4.63 0.88 -25.30
CA ALA A 106 5.43 -0.34 -25.14
C ALA A 106 4.97 -1.40 -26.14
N ALA A 107 5.90 -2.19 -26.66
CA ALA A 107 5.58 -3.34 -27.50
C ALA A 107 5.04 -4.48 -26.62
N PRO A 108 4.09 -5.31 -27.12
CA PRO A 108 3.65 -6.50 -26.39
C PRO A 108 4.77 -7.51 -26.09
N SER A 109 5.86 -7.46 -26.86
CA SER A 109 7.07 -8.25 -26.65
C SER A 109 7.99 -7.70 -25.55
N ASP A 110 7.79 -6.46 -25.08
CA ASP A 110 8.59 -5.90 -24.01
C ASP A 110 8.26 -6.64 -22.69
N PRO A 111 9.25 -7.10 -21.90
CA PRO A 111 9.00 -7.86 -20.67
C PRO A 111 8.09 -7.13 -19.67
N ILE A 112 8.20 -5.80 -19.60
CA ILE A 112 7.35 -4.96 -18.75
C ILE A 112 5.86 -5.13 -19.04
N TYR A 113 5.50 -5.46 -20.29
CA TYR A 113 4.11 -5.62 -20.71
C TYR A 113 3.46 -6.81 -19.98
N GLY A 114 4.06 -8.00 -20.10
CA GLY A 114 3.56 -9.21 -19.45
C GLY A 114 3.68 -9.18 -17.93
N GLU A 115 4.63 -8.40 -17.38
CA GLU A 115 4.73 -8.19 -15.94
C GLU A 115 3.60 -7.31 -15.39
N LEU A 116 3.35 -6.14 -16.00
CA LEU A 116 2.26 -5.25 -15.58
C LEU A 116 0.88 -5.85 -15.85
N GLU A 117 0.73 -6.67 -16.89
CA GLU A 117 -0.49 -7.44 -17.12
C GLU A 117 -0.78 -8.40 -15.97
N ARG A 118 0.20 -9.23 -15.56
CA ARG A 118 0.05 -10.15 -14.43
C ARG A 118 -0.27 -9.42 -13.12
N ILE A 119 0.43 -8.31 -12.85
CA ILE A 119 0.20 -7.51 -11.64
C ILE A 119 -1.21 -6.89 -11.68
N SER A 120 -1.63 -6.31 -12.82
CA SER A 120 -2.97 -5.71 -12.95
C SER A 120 -4.06 -6.77 -12.75
N GLN A 121 -3.93 -7.93 -13.42
CA GLN A 121 -4.88 -9.04 -13.32
C GLN A 121 -5.01 -9.56 -11.89
N ARG A 122 -3.88 -9.65 -11.16
CA ARG A 122 -3.88 -10.05 -9.75
C ARG A 122 -4.81 -9.20 -8.91
N PHE A 123 -4.87 -7.90 -9.17
CA PHE A 123 -5.74 -6.96 -8.44
C PHE A 123 -7.11 -6.74 -9.11
N GLY A 124 -7.50 -7.63 -10.02
CA GLY A 124 -8.81 -7.62 -10.68
C GLY A 124 -8.94 -6.55 -11.78
N ALA A 125 -7.82 -6.03 -12.28
CA ALA A 125 -7.80 -4.98 -13.29
C ALA A 125 -7.23 -5.47 -14.62
N ARG A 126 -7.63 -4.80 -15.71
CA ARG A 126 -7.06 -5.02 -17.04
C ARG A 126 -6.10 -3.89 -17.39
N VAL A 127 -5.13 -4.17 -18.27
CA VAL A 127 -4.25 -3.14 -18.82
C VAL A 127 -4.95 -2.47 -19.99
N GLY A 128 -5.15 -1.16 -19.92
CA GLY A 128 -5.65 -0.36 -21.04
C GLY A 128 -4.52 0.07 -21.96
N SER A 129 -3.46 0.63 -21.38
CA SER A 129 -2.25 1.02 -22.11
C SER A 129 -0.99 0.95 -21.25
N ILE A 130 0.15 0.78 -21.91
CA ILE A 130 1.48 0.88 -21.28
C ILE A 130 2.33 1.81 -22.15
N GLY A 131 2.72 2.94 -21.57
CA GLY A 131 3.55 3.95 -22.18
C GLY A 131 4.91 4.06 -21.49
N LEU A 132 6.00 4.04 -22.26
CA LEU A 132 7.35 4.28 -21.80
C LEU A 132 7.67 5.78 -21.87
N SER A 133 8.19 6.34 -20.80
CA SER A 133 8.60 7.75 -20.70
C SER A 133 10.06 7.86 -20.27
N ASP A 134 10.80 8.77 -20.89
CA ASP A 134 12.14 9.16 -20.48
C ASP A 134 12.13 10.22 -19.36
N GLU A 135 10.96 10.82 -19.10
CA GLU A 135 10.77 11.89 -18.11
C GLU A 135 10.41 11.35 -16.71
N LEU A 136 10.19 10.03 -16.59
CA LEU A 136 9.74 9.41 -15.36
C LEU A 136 10.88 8.71 -14.61
N GLU A 137 10.93 8.95 -13.30
CA GLU A 137 11.77 8.19 -12.38
C GLU A 137 11.04 6.99 -11.78
N THR A 138 9.70 7.04 -11.71
CA THR A 138 8.85 5.99 -11.13
C THR A 138 7.61 5.72 -11.97
N LEU A 139 6.94 4.60 -11.70
CA LEU A 139 5.71 4.22 -12.38
C LEU A 139 4.55 5.12 -11.97
N ILE A 140 3.64 5.35 -12.90
CA ILE A 140 2.36 6.01 -12.67
C ILE A 140 1.27 5.14 -13.27
N ALA A 141 0.14 5.03 -12.56
CA ALA A 141 -1.06 4.36 -13.04
C ALA A 141 -2.25 5.32 -13.00
N ARG A 142 -3.12 5.23 -14.01
CA ARG A 142 -4.36 5.99 -14.07
C ARG A 142 -5.52 5.05 -14.30
N THR A 143 -6.68 5.43 -13.78
CA THR A 143 -7.94 4.77 -14.08
C THR A 143 -8.32 5.08 -15.52
N GLY A 144 -8.27 4.05 -16.36
CA GLY A 144 -8.79 4.06 -17.72
C GLY A 144 -10.31 3.92 -17.76
N ARG A 145 -10.85 3.58 -18.93
CA ARG A 145 -12.28 3.24 -19.07
C ARG A 145 -12.53 1.85 -18.51
N ASP A 146 -13.76 1.60 -18.05
CA ASP A 146 -14.21 0.27 -17.61
C ASP A 146 -13.32 -0.43 -16.56
N GLY A 147 -12.63 0.36 -15.72
CA GLY A 147 -11.74 -0.15 -14.66
C GLY A 147 -10.35 -0.61 -15.14
N GLU A 148 -9.98 -0.30 -16.39
CA GLU A 148 -8.63 -0.54 -16.90
C GLU A 148 -7.58 0.35 -16.23
N ILE A 149 -6.32 -0.05 -16.34
CA ILE A 149 -5.17 0.71 -15.88
C ILE A 149 -4.35 1.19 -17.07
N ASP A 150 -4.19 2.50 -17.17
CA ASP A 150 -3.25 3.14 -18.08
C ASP A 150 -1.93 3.39 -17.34
N TRP A 151 -0.89 2.65 -17.72
CA TRP A 151 0.44 2.71 -17.14
C TRP A 151 1.33 3.70 -17.90
N ALA A 152 2.02 4.55 -17.16
CA ALA A 152 3.20 5.27 -17.62
C ALA A 152 4.42 4.78 -16.82
N VAL A 153 5.45 4.33 -17.52
CA VAL A 153 6.57 3.61 -16.94
C VAL A 153 7.89 4.28 -17.37
N PRO A 154 8.89 4.41 -16.48
CA PRO A 154 10.24 4.82 -16.87
C PRO A 154 10.81 3.94 -18.00
N ARG A 155 11.45 4.54 -19.02
CA ARG A 155 12.05 3.76 -20.12
C ARG A 155 13.07 2.73 -19.61
N VAL A 156 13.78 3.05 -18.54
CA VAL A 156 14.76 2.14 -17.91
C VAL A 156 14.15 0.82 -17.43
N ALA A 157 12.84 0.79 -17.15
CA ALA A 157 12.10 -0.40 -16.72
C ALA A 157 11.50 -1.21 -17.89
N GLN A 158 11.83 -0.88 -19.16
CA GLN A 158 11.34 -1.63 -20.33
C GLN A 158 11.67 -3.13 -20.25
N GLY A 159 12.84 -3.47 -19.68
CA GLY A 159 13.30 -4.85 -19.49
C GLY A 159 12.62 -5.60 -18.34
N GLY A 160 11.73 -4.96 -17.58
CA GLY A 160 11.08 -5.52 -16.39
C GLY A 160 11.34 -4.68 -15.14
N LEU A 161 10.60 -5.00 -14.07
CA LEU A 161 10.67 -4.32 -12.78
C LEU A 161 11.63 -5.02 -11.83
N ASP A 162 12.33 -4.24 -11.02
CA ASP A 162 13.01 -4.73 -9.83
C ASP A 162 12.03 -4.86 -8.65
N GLY A 163 12.51 -5.27 -7.47
CA GLY A 163 11.66 -5.44 -6.28
C GLY A 163 10.92 -4.16 -5.89
N ALA A 164 11.59 -3.00 -5.99
CA ALA A 164 10.99 -1.70 -5.68
C ALA A 164 9.92 -1.31 -6.71
N GLY A 165 10.22 -1.48 -8.00
CA GLY A 165 9.28 -1.28 -9.09
C GLY A 165 8.05 -2.16 -8.97
N ARG A 166 8.20 -3.45 -8.62
CA ARG A 166 7.06 -4.36 -8.36
C ARG A 166 6.22 -3.92 -7.17
N PHE A 167 6.86 -3.44 -6.10
CA PHE A 167 6.16 -2.92 -4.93
C PHE A 167 5.30 -1.70 -5.30
N VAL A 168 5.88 -0.74 -6.02
CA VAL A 168 5.14 0.44 -6.53
C VAL A 168 4.03 0.03 -7.49
N ALA A 169 4.31 -0.87 -8.43
CA ALA A 169 3.30 -1.38 -9.35
C ALA A 169 2.14 -2.08 -8.63
N GLY A 170 2.40 -2.87 -7.57
CA GLY A 170 1.33 -3.49 -6.78
C GLY A 170 0.44 -2.47 -6.07
N ARG A 171 1.03 -1.44 -5.45
CA ARG A 171 0.30 -0.31 -4.83
C ARG A 171 -0.64 0.34 -5.85
N LEU A 172 -0.09 0.67 -7.01
CA LEU A 172 -0.79 1.34 -8.09
C LEU A 172 -1.86 0.46 -8.74
N ALA A 173 -1.60 -0.83 -8.93
CA ALA A 173 -2.54 -1.78 -9.52
C ALA A 173 -3.79 -1.97 -8.65
N TRP A 174 -3.60 -1.94 -7.32
CA TRP A 174 -4.72 -1.93 -6.40
C TRP A 174 -5.46 -0.59 -6.36
N ALA A 175 -4.73 0.53 -6.36
CA ALA A 175 -5.30 1.87 -6.15
C ALA A 175 -5.97 2.47 -7.39
N ALA A 176 -5.40 2.27 -8.59
CA ALA A 176 -5.89 2.89 -9.82
C ALA A 176 -7.34 2.53 -10.16
N PRO A 177 -7.79 1.26 -10.13
CA PRO A 177 -9.19 0.91 -10.36
C PRO A 177 -10.16 1.53 -9.34
N ARG A 178 -9.64 2.00 -8.19
CA ARG A 178 -10.40 2.61 -7.10
C ARG A 178 -10.34 4.15 -7.12
N GLY A 179 -9.71 4.75 -8.13
CA GLY A 179 -9.48 6.20 -8.22
C GLY A 179 -8.42 6.74 -7.26
N ALA A 180 -7.69 5.87 -6.56
CA ALA A 180 -6.82 6.27 -5.45
C ALA A 180 -5.36 6.54 -5.85
N ALA A 181 -4.96 6.26 -7.10
CA ALA A 181 -3.54 6.28 -7.51
C ALA A 181 -2.84 7.61 -7.22
N ALA A 182 -3.49 8.75 -7.50
CA ALA A 182 -2.92 10.08 -7.28
C ALA A 182 -2.80 10.49 -5.79
N LEU A 183 -3.30 9.66 -4.86
CA LEU A 183 -3.30 9.93 -3.41
C LEU A 183 -2.21 9.15 -2.67
N LEU A 184 -1.54 8.18 -3.31
CA LEU A 184 -0.72 7.20 -2.60
C LEU A 184 0.61 7.73 -2.07
N ASP A 185 1.20 8.71 -2.75
CA ASP A 185 2.55 9.19 -2.42
C ASP A 185 2.55 10.48 -1.56
N GLU A 186 1.35 10.95 -1.21
CA GLU A 186 1.15 12.09 -0.31
C GLU A 186 1.11 11.65 1.16
N THR A 187 1.19 12.59 2.11
CA THR A 187 0.97 12.26 3.53
C THR A 187 -0.52 12.00 3.81
N PRO A 188 -0.89 11.16 4.80
CA PRO A 188 -2.29 10.93 5.15
C PRO A 188 -3.07 12.23 5.43
N GLN A 189 -2.43 13.20 6.07
CA GLN A 189 -3.02 14.52 6.36
C GLN A 189 -3.32 15.29 5.08
N ARG A 190 -2.42 15.24 4.10
CA ARG A 190 -2.62 15.89 2.80
C ARG A 190 -3.68 15.19 1.97
N VAL A 191 -3.72 13.86 1.98
CA VAL A 191 -4.82 13.08 1.37
C VAL A 191 -6.16 13.46 1.99
N ALA A 192 -6.26 13.46 3.32
CA ALA A 192 -7.48 13.86 4.02
C ALA A 192 -7.89 15.32 3.69
N GLY A 193 -6.93 16.24 3.60
CA GLY A 193 -7.16 17.62 3.15
C GLY A 193 -7.66 17.70 1.71
N THR A 194 -7.12 16.88 0.80
CA THR A 194 -7.59 16.76 -0.58
C THR A 194 -9.03 16.23 -0.62
N LEU A 195 -9.36 15.20 0.16
CA LEU A 195 -10.73 14.67 0.25
C LEU A 195 -11.70 15.72 0.82
N ALA A 196 -11.29 16.47 1.85
CA ALA A 196 -12.08 17.57 2.38
C ALA A 196 -12.30 18.67 1.33
N ALA A 197 -11.28 19.01 0.54
CA ALA A 197 -11.42 19.97 -0.56
C ALA A 197 -12.38 19.48 -1.65
N VAL A 198 -12.30 18.20 -2.03
CA VAL A 198 -13.22 17.54 -2.97
C VAL A 198 -14.67 17.67 -2.48
N LEU A 199 -14.93 17.30 -1.23
CA LEU A 199 -16.26 17.36 -0.61
C LEU A 199 -16.81 18.80 -0.58
N ARG A 200 -16.02 19.78 -0.14
CA ARG A 200 -16.43 21.19 -0.13
C ARG A 200 -16.76 21.71 -1.53
N ILE A 201 -15.95 21.38 -2.53
CA ILE A 201 -16.17 21.81 -3.92
C ILE A 201 -17.42 21.15 -4.50
N ALA A 202 -17.72 19.92 -4.08
CA ALA A 202 -18.96 19.20 -4.41
C ALA A 202 -20.17 19.67 -3.59
N ARG A 203 -19.99 20.63 -2.66
CA ARG A 203 -21.03 21.17 -1.76
C ARG A 203 -21.57 20.14 -0.76
N CYS A 204 -20.76 19.15 -0.40
CA CYS A 204 -21.05 18.23 0.69
C CYS A 204 -20.66 18.86 2.03
N GLU A 205 -21.41 18.55 3.09
CA GLU A 205 -21.10 19.01 4.44
C GLU A 205 -19.91 18.24 5.03
N ILE A 206 -19.05 18.96 5.74
CA ILE A 206 -17.96 18.37 6.54
C ILE A 206 -18.18 18.82 7.97
N GLY A 207 -18.17 17.86 8.89
CA GLY A 207 -18.28 18.15 10.32
C GLY A 207 -17.16 19.08 10.79
N LEU A 208 -17.46 19.90 11.79
CA LEU A 208 -16.44 20.63 12.55
C LEU A 208 -15.74 19.65 13.50
N GLY A 209 -14.43 19.78 13.65
CA GLY A 209 -13.69 18.95 14.61
C GLY A 209 -12.19 18.89 14.35
N GLU A 210 -11.50 18.27 15.29
CA GLU A 210 -10.08 17.91 15.18
C GLU A 210 -9.91 16.60 14.39
N PRO A 211 -8.77 16.37 13.71
CA PRO A 211 -7.69 17.34 13.52
C PRO A 211 -8.03 18.37 12.45
N ALA A 212 -7.45 19.57 12.57
CA ALA A 212 -7.45 20.54 11.49
C ALA A 212 -6.78 19.96 10.22
N LEU A 213 -7.55 19.85 9.14
CA LEU A 213 -7.05 19.35 7.86
C LEU A 213 -6.45 20.49 7.02
N PRO A 214 -5.34 20.25 6.30
CA PRO A 214 -4.70 21.27 5.48
C PRO A 214 -5.64 21.76 4.38
N ALA A 215 -5.58 23.05 4.08
CA ALA A 215 -6.31 23.64 2.96
C ALA A 215 -5.60 23.29 1.65
N ILE A 216 -6.23 22.42 0.85
CA ILE A 216 -5.72 22.01 -0.46
C ILE A 216 -6.59 22.60 -1.56
N HIS A 217 -5.96 23.18 -2.58
CA HIS A 217 -6.66 23.63 -3.77
C HIS A 217 -6.87 22.46 -4.73
N VAL A 218 -8.13 22.10 -4.97
CA VAL A 218 -8.52 21.06 -5.93
C VAL A 218 -9.38 21.69 -7.02
N LYS A 219 -9.27 21.17 -8.24
CA LYS A 219 -10.15 21.56 -9.35
C LYS A 219 -10.87 20.31 -9.87
N LEU A 220 -12.19 20.32 -9.82
CA LEU A 220 -13.03 19.22 -10.31
C LEU A 220 -13.93 19.70 -11.46
N ARG A 221 -14.21 18.82 -12.41
CA ARG A 221 -15.21 19.07 -13.45
C ARG A 221 -16.61 19.11 -12.84
N ARG A 222 -17.55 19.79 -13.52
CA ARG A 222 -18.95 19.87 -13.06
C ARG A 222 -19.59 18.49 -12.89
N ALA A 223 -19.36 17.57 -13.84
CA ALA A 223 -19.88 16.21 -13.78
C ALA A 223 -19.35 15.46 -12.55
N THR A 224 -18.05 15.56 -12.28
CA THR A 224 -17.39 14.94 -11.13
C THR A 224 -17.95 15.47 -9.82
N ARG A 225 -18.14 16.79 -9.68
CA ARG A 225 -18.77 17.40 -8.50
C ARG A 225 -20.16 16.83 -8.25
N LYS A 226 -20.98 16.72 -9.29
CA LYS A 226 -22.32 16.16 -9.20
C LYS A 226 -22.29 14.68 -8.78
N ALA A 227 -21.40 13.88 -9.37
CA ALA A 227 -21.25 12.47 -9.02
C ALA A 227 -20.78 12.25 -7.58
N VAL A 228 -19.88 13.10 -7.07
CA VAL A 228 -19.47 13.08 -5.65
C VAL A 228 -20.64 13.46 -4.75
N GLN A 229 -21.38 14.52 -5.10
CA GLN A 229 -22.54 14.96 -4.33
C GLN A 229 -23.62 13.87 -4.25
N GLU A 230 -23.91 13.19 -5.36
CA GLU A 230 -24.86 12.07 -5.42
C GLU A 230 -24.40 10.87 -4.58
N ALA A 231 -23.10 10.60 -4.54
CA ALA A 231 -22.53 9.50 -3.75
C ALA A 231 -22.53 9.77 -2.24
N VAL A 232 -22.32 11.02 -1.83
CA VAL A 232 -22.28 11.41 -0.40
C VAL A 232 -23.69 11.64 0.14
N GLY A 233 -24.58 12.22 -0.66
CA GLY A 233 -25.90 12.62 -0.21
C GLY A 233 -25.82 13.60 0.96
N ASP A 234 -26.62 13.34 2.00
CA ASP A 234 -26.71 14.16 3.21
C ASP A 234 -25.76 13.69 4.33
N VAL A 235 -24.85 12.76 4.05
CA VAL A 235 -23.90 12.25 5.05
C VAL A 235 -22.89 13.33 5.42
N GLN A 236 -22.81 13.64 6.72
CA GLN A 236 -21.81 14.54 7.25
C GLN A 236 -20.55 13.77 7.65
N LEU A 237 -19.46 14.01 6.93
CA LEU A 237 -18.18 13.32 7.16
C LEU A 237 -17.30 14.14 8.11
N ALA A 238 -16.75 13.48 9.14
CA ALA A 238 -15.87 14.12 10.12
C ALA A 238 -14.40 14.14 9.64
N PRO A 239 -13.61 15.16 10.04
CA PRO A 239 -12.17 15.22 9.74
C PRO A 239 -11.37 13.99 10.21
N THR A 240 -11.73 13.42 11.36
CA THR A 240 -11.13 12.17 11.88
C THR A 240 -11.35 11.00 10.93
N SER A 241 -12.58 10.83 10.40
CA SER A 241 -12.92 9.77 9.46
C SER A 241 -12.14 9.90 8.16
N LEU A 242 -11.97 11.12 7.65
CA LEU A 242 -11.15 11.39 6.46
C LEU A 242 -9.69 10.99 6.66
N LEU A 243 -9.12 11.31 7.82
CA LEU A 243 -7.74 10.95 8.15
C LEU A 243 -7.57 9.44 8.38
N ALA A 244 -8.52 8.80 9.08
CA ALA A 244 -8.51 7.35 9.29
C ALA A 244 -8.59 6.61 7.94
N PHE A 245 -9.50 7.03 7.07
CA PHE A 245 -9.63 6.49 5.72
C PHE A 245 -8.37 6.70 4.88
N ALA A 246 -7.77 7.90 4.93
CA ALA A 246 -6.52 8.17 4.21
C ALA A 246 -5.37 7.24 4.63
N ARG A 247 -5.24 6.96 5.94
CA ARG A 247 -4.25 6.00 6.47
C ARG A 247 -4.55 4.58 5.99
N SER A 248 -5.79 4.14 6.15
CA SER A 248 -6.26 2.81 5.74
C SER A 248 -6.05 2.56 4.24
N LEU A 249 -6.34 3.56 3.41
CA LEU A 249 -6.12 3.52 1.96
C LEU A 249 -4.64 3.27 1.62
N GLN A 250 -3.73 3.98 2.28
CA GLN A 250 -2.29 3.84 2.04
C GLN A 250 -1.74 2.51 2.57
N GLN A 251 -2.17 2.09 3.76
CA GLN A 251 -1.81 0.78 4.33
C GLN A 251 -2.26 -0.36 3.41
N SER A 252 -3.50 -0.31 2.94
CA SER A 252 -4.04 -1.32 2.01
C SER A 252 -3.26 -1.36 0.69
N ALA A 253 -2.91 -0.19 0.15
CA ALA A 253 -2.06 -0.11 -1.04
C ALA A 253 -0.65 -0.70 -0.78
N ASP A 254 -0.04 -0.38 0.36
CA ASP A 254 1.30 -0.89 0.71
C ASP A 254 1.30 -2.41 0.84
N ARG A 255 0.28 -2.99 1.49
CA ARG A 255 0.10 -4.44 1.56
C ARG A 255 -0.07 -5.05 0.17
N ALA A 256 -0.81 -4.40 -0.73
CA ALA A 256 -0.91 -4.81 -2.14
C ALA A 256 0.45 -4.75 -2.86
N GLY A 257 1.24 -3.71 -2.61
CA GLY A 257 2.62 -3.61 -3.09
C GLY A 257 3.47 -4.80 -2.63
N LEU A 258 3.40 -5.13 -1.34
CA LEU A 258 4.16 -6.23 -0.76
C LEU A 258 3.71 -7.59 -1.31
N LEU A 259 2.40 -7.78 -1.52
CA LEU A 259 1.88 -8.97 -2.19
C LEU A 259 2.43 -9.11 -3.61
N ALA A 260 2.54 -8.01 -4.36
CA ALA A 260 3.04 -8.01 -5.73
C ALA A 260 4.55 -8.23 -5.82
N SER A 261 5.33 -7.63 -4.91
CA SER A 261 6.79 -7.76 -4.92
C SER A 261 7.27 -9.07 -4.29
N GLY A 262 6.60 -9.55 -3.24
CA GLY A 262 7.10 -10.63 -2.38
C GLY A 262 8.38 -10.26 -1.61
N ASP A 263 8.79 -8.99 -1.67
CA ASP A 263 10.08 -8.51 -1.19
C ASP A 263 9.88 -7.41 -0.13
N ILE A 264 10.00 -7.80 1.13
CA ILE A 264 9.86 -6.90 2.27
C ILE A 264 11.01 -5.88 2.36
N ALA A 265 12.21 -6.24 1.90
CA ALA A 265 13.35 -5.34 1.91
C ALA A 265 13.13 -4.19 0.91
N ALA A 266 12.70 -4.52 -0.30
CA ALA A 266 12.32 -3.53 -1.29
C ALA A 266 11.14 -2.67 -0.83
N ALA A 267 10.13 -3.27 -0.19
CA ALA A 267 8.97 -2.55 0.35
C ALA A 267 9.37 -1.52 1.41
N ILE A 268 10.13 -1.94 2.43
CA ILE A 268 10.59 -1.05 3.51
C ILE A 268 11.53 0.04 2.96
N THR A 269 12.44 -0.33 2.06
CA THR A 269 13.35 0.63 1.40
C THR A 269 12.57 1.70 0.64
N THR A 270 11.56 1.29 -0.11
CA THR A 270 10.71 2.21 -0.88
C THR A 270 9.91 3.12 0.06
N LEU A 271 9.27 2.57 1.09
CA LEU A 271 8.47 3.36 2.04
C LEU A 271 9.29 4.36 2.86
N LEU A 272 10.54 4.01 3.18
CA LEU A 272 11.41 4.84 4.02
C LEU A 272 12.38 5.70 3.19
N ASN A 273 12.15 5.84 1.87
CA ASN A 273 12.99 6.62 0.95
C ASN A 273 14.49 6.27 1.09
N GLY A 274 14.80 4.97 1.15
CA GLY A 274 16.17 4.46 1.27
C GLY A 274 16.78 4.54 2.67
N ARG A 275 16.15 5.20 3.65
CA ARG A 275 16.67 5.32 5.02
C ARG A 275 16.22 4.15 5.88
N VAL A 276 16.75 2.96 5.61
CA VAL A 276 16.33 1.72 6.28
C VAL A 276 17.13 1.53 7.57
N THR A 277 16.59 2.00 8.69
CA THR A 277 17.14 1.79 10.03
C THR A 277 16.02 1.39 10.98
N LEU A 278 16.36 0.76 12.11
CA LEU A 278 15.38 0.50 13.17
C LEU A 278 14.69 1.79 13.64
N GLY A 279 15.46 2.87 13.80
CA GLY A 279 14.93 4.15 14.26
C GLY A 279 13.89 4.76 13.31
N THR A 280 14.13 4.71 12.00
CA THR A 280 13.18 5.22 11.00
C THR A 280 11.94 4.33 10.88
N LEU A 281 12.12 3.01 10.90
CA LEU A 281 11.00 2.05 10.87
C LEU A 281 10.08 2.19 12.09
N ARG A 282 10.69 2.34 13.29
CA ARG A 282 9.99 2.55 14.57
C ARG A 282 9.08 3.77 14.57
N THR A 283 9.46 4.83 13.85
CA THR A 283 8.65 6.05 13.75
C THR A 283 7.65 6.05 12.59
N SER A 284 7.66 5.01 11.75
CA SER A 284 6.83 4.93 10.55
C SER A 284 5.60 4.05 10.79
N ALA A 285 4.43 4.66 10.96
CA ALA A 285 3.18 3.91 11.11
C ALA A 285 2.90 2.95 9.93
N ARG A 286 3.24 3.36 8.70
CA ARG A 286 3.12 2.51 7.50
C ARG A 286 4.12 1.36 7.50
N GLY A 287 5.35 1.61 7.95
CA GLY A 287 6.37 0.57 8.09
C GLY A 287 6.01 -0.47 9.16
N ILE A 288 5.50 -0.03 10.32
CA ILE A 288 4.99 -0.93 11.37
C ILE A 288 3.80 -1.74 10.88
N ASP A 289 2.88 -1.12 10.13
CA ASP A 289 1.74 -1.83 9.52
C ASP A 289 2.19 -2.94 8.57
N LEU A 290 3.14 -2.65 7.67
CA LEU A 290 3.73 -3.67 6.80
C LEU A 290 4.45 -4.76 7.58
N LEU A 291 5.19 -4.42 8.64
CA LEU A 291 5.83 -5.41 9.50
C LEU A 291 4.81 -6.35 10.13
N ARG A 292 3.66 -5.83 10.59
CA ARG A 292 2.60 -6.68 11.15
C ARG A 292 2.00 -7.59 10.10
N PHE A 293 1.61 -7.01 8.97
CA PHE A 293 1.08 -7.78 7.85
C PHE A 293 2.06 -8.87 7.42
N TRP A 294 3.37 -8.60 7.47
CA TRP A 294 4.41 -9.57 7.18
C TRP A 294 4.62 -10.59 8.32
N LEU A 295 4.67 -10.19 9.59
CA LEU A 295 5.24 -11.02 10.67
C LEU A 295 4.24 -11.53 11.71
N GLU A 296 3.03 -10.98 11.80
CA GLU A 296 2.05 -11.43 12.79
C GLU A 296 1.64 -12.88 12.51
N ALA A 297 1.56 -13.70 13.55
CA ALA A 297 1.17 -15.11 13.42
C ALA A 297 -0.24 -15.29 12.83
N GLU A 298 -1.14 -14.35 13.09
CA GLU A 298 -2.52 -14.33 12.59
C GLU A 298 -2.63 -13.63 11.23
N SER A 299 -1.51 -13.19 10.65
CA SER A 299 -1.50 -12.56 9.35
C SER A 299 -2.12 -13.49 8.31
N PRO A 300 -2.97 -12.96 7.41
CA PRO A 300 -3.53 -13.74 6.32
C PRO A 300 -2.47 -14.28 5.35
N LEU A 301 -1.22 -13.77 5.38
CA LEU A 301 -0.10 -14.34 4.63
C LEU A 301 0.20 -15.80 5.03
N TRP A 302 -0.03 -16.11 6.30
CA TRP A 302 0.31 -17.41 6.90
C TRP A 302 -0.90 -18.30 7.09
N GLY A 303 -2.02 -17.97 6.43
CA GLY A 303 -3.34 -18.56 6.64
C GLY A 303 -3.30 -20.03 7.06
N ALA A 304 -4.07 -20.37 8.10
CA ALA A 304 -4.10 -21.69 8.72
C ALA A 304 -4.33 -22.80 7.69
N ASN A 305 -3.24 -23.41 7.21
CA ASN A 305 -3.11 -24.70 6.55
C ASN A 305 -1.58 -24.96 6.41
N GLY A 306 -0.98 -25.91 7.11
CA GLY A 306 -1.55 -27.09 7.79
C GLY A 306 -1.65 -27.03 9.30
#